data_AF-A0A8T6IU62-F1
#
_entry.id   AF-A0A8T6IU62-F1
#
_cell.length_a   1.000
_cell.length_b   1.000
_cell.length_c   1.000
_cell.angle_alpha   90.00
_cell.angle_beta   90.00
_cell.angle_gamma   90.00
#
_symmetry.space_group_name_H-M   'P 1'
#
loop_
_entity.id
_entity.type
_entity.pdbx_description
1 polymer ?
#
loop_
_entity_poly.entity_id
_entity_poly.type
_entity_poly.pdbx_seq_one_letter_code
_entity_poly.pdbx_strand_id
1 'polypeptide(L)'
;MWEEMTSNWENFAIESQAALTSFGLVEGAQDHEPGTEESFDETSRSGTDRPVLSTTRVGQDFFRSAVLSSYNYRCCITGLSVPRLLIASHIIPWRLNQENRVNPGNGLSLNALHDKAFD
;
A
#
# COMPACT_ATOMS: atom_id res chain seq x y z
N MET A 1 -9.82 -15.22 -16.55
CA MET A 1 -8.87 -14.16 -16.12
C MET A 1 -9.56 -13.13 -15.21
N TRP A 2 -10.54 -12.34 -15.65
CA TRP A 2 -11.21 -11.37 -14.74
C TRP A 2 -11.95 -12.03 -13.55
N GLU A 3 -12.76 -13.05 -13.80
CA GLU A 3 -13.49 -13.76 -12.73
C GLU A 3 -12.57 -14.43 -11.71
N GLU A 4 -11.47 -15.01 -12.20
CA GLU A 4 -10.42 -15.64 -11.41
C GLU A 4 -9.72 -14.62 -10.48
N MET A 5 -9.41 -13.43 -11.01
CA MET A 5 -8.80 -12.34 -10.25
C MET A 5 -9.73 -11.80 -9.16
N THR A 6 -11.02 -11.65 -9.44
CA THR A 6 -12.01 -11.18 -8.46
C THR A 6 -12.38 -12.22 -7.42
N SER A 7 -12.09 -13.50 -7.66
CA SER A 7 -12.43 -14.60 -6.74
C SER A 7 -11.42 -14.74 -5.58
N ASN A 8 -10.14 -14.42 -5.81
CA ASN A 8 -9.12 -14.45 -4.75
C ASN A 8 -7.98 -13.46 -5.03
N TRP A 9 -8.11 -12.25 -4.47
CA TRP A 9 -7.12 -11.19 -4.62
C TRP A 9 -5.78 -11.50 -3.95
N GLU A 10 -5.77 -12.23 -2.82
CA GLU A 10 -4.53 -12.58 -2.12
C GLU A 10 -3.68 -13.54 -2.94
N ASN A 11 -4.29 -14.61 -3.46
CA ASN A 11 -3.59 -15.58 -4.28
C ASN A 11 -3.07 -14.94 -5.57
N PHE A 12 -3.90 -14.11 -6.23
CA PHE A 12 -3.48 -13.40 -7.43
C PHE A 12 -2.31 -12.43 -7.18
N ALA A 13 -2.30 -11.72 -6.04
CA ALA A 13 -1.19 -10.85 -5.67
C ALA A 13 0.13 -11.63 -5.49
N ILE A 14 0.08 -12.80 -4.85
CA ILE A 14 1.23 -13.68 -4.65
C ILE A 14 1.75 -14.22 -5.98
N GLU A 15 0.86 -14.75 -6.84
CA GLU A 15 1.23 -15.28 -8.15
C GLU A 15 1.80 -14.21 -9.07
N SER A 16 1.20 -13.02 -9.07
CA SER A 16 1.70 -11.87 -9.84
C SER A 16 3.09 -11.45 -9.37
N GLN A 17 3.33 -11.38 -8.06
CA GLN A 17 4.63 -11.06 -7.50
C GLN A 17 5.69 -12.12 -7.83
N ALA A 18 5.33 -13.40 -7.74
CA ALA A 18 6.20 -14.51 -8.12
C ALA A 18 6.58 -14.45 -9.61
N ALA A 19 5.61 -14.13 -10.49
CA ALA A 19 5.86 -13.94 -11.91
C ALA A 19 6.78 -12.73 -12.18
N LEU A 20 6.53 -11.58 -11.55
CA LEU A 20 7.38 -10.39 -11.71
C LEU A 20 8.83 -10.64 -11.27
N THR A 21 9.00 -11.41 -10.19
CA THR A 21 10.33 -11.80 -9.68
C THR A 21 11.03 -12.77 -10.63
N SER A 22 10.29 -13.76 -11.18
CA SER A 22 10.88 -14.71 -12.14
C SER A 22 11.30 -14.05 -13.45
N PHE A 23 10.62 -12.96 -13.85
CA PHE A 23 11.01 -12.12 -14.99
C PHE A 23 12.07 -11.06 -14.66
N GLY A 24 12.51 -10.94 -13.40
CA GLY A 24 13.51 -9.96 -12.97
C GLY A 24 13.06 -8.49 -13.07
N LEU A 25 11.75 -8.24 -13.09
CA LEU A 25 11.17 -6.89 -13.21
C LEU A 25 11.04 -6.18 -11.86
N VAL A 26 11.15 -6.93 -10.76
CA VAL A 26 11.11 -6.43 -9.38
C VAL A 26 12.26 -7.07 -8.61
N GLU A 27 13.21 -6.25 -8.15
CA GLU A 27 14.15 -6.67 -7.10
C GLU A 27 13.39 -6.64 -5.76
N GLY A 28 13.63 -7.64 -4.89
CA GLY A 28 12.89 -7.81 -3.64
C GLY A 28 12.69 -6.49 -2.88
N ALA A 29 11.47 -6.28 -2.38
CA ALA A 29 11.01 -5.05 -1.74
C ALA A 29 12.09 -4.39 -0.86
N GLN A 30 12.58 -3.23 -1.28
CA GLN A 30 13.36 -2.35 -0.43
C GLN A 30 12.40 -1.53 0.42
N ASP A 31 12.60 -1.59 1.72
CA ASP A 31 11.81 -0.92 2.75
C ASP A 31 11.76 0.60 2.50
N HIS A 32 10.57 1.10 2.16
CA HIS A 32 10.32 2.55 2.12
C HIS A 32 9.87 3.00 3.51
N GLU A 33 10.83 3.39 4.35
CA GLU A 33 10.63 4.06 5.64
C GLU A 33 9.70 5.30 5.48
N PRO A 34 8.53 5.36 6.14
CA PRO A 34 7.81 6.62 6.27
C PRO A 34 8.53 7.49 7.30
N GLY A 35 8.93 8.69 6.86
CA GLY A 35 9.78 9.62 7.58
C GLY A 35 9.42 9.82 9.05
N THR A 36 10.44 9.61 9.89
CA THR A 36 10.48 9.93 11.31
C THR A 36 10.27 11.42 11.53
N GLU A 37 9.24 11.78 12.31
CA GLU A 37 9.15 13.10 12.92
C GLU A 37 10.26 13.20 13.98
N GLU A 38 11.26 14.04 13.77
CA GLU A 38 12.28 14.33 14.78
C GLU A 38 11.67 15.12 15.94
N SER A 39 11.36 14.43 17.04
CA SER A 39 11.22 15.04 18.35
C SER A 39 12.49 14.75 19.16
N PHE A 40 13.32 15.79 19.35
CA PHE A 40 14.39 15.80 20.33
C PHE A 40 13.79 15.70 21.75
N ASP A 41 13.98 14.57 22.43
CA ASP A 41 13.90 14.50 23.88
C ASP A 41 15.10 13.70 24.42
N GLU A 42 16.06 14.46 24.96
CA GLU A 42 17.33 14.00 25.47
C GLU A 42 17.16 13.54 26.92
N THR A 43 16.51 12.39 27.14
CA THR A 43 16.57 11.68 28.43
C THR A 43 16.61 10.17 28.28
N SER A 44 17.83 9.62 28.42
CA SER A 44 18.14 8.32 29.05
C SER A 44 16.99 7.29 29.07
N ARG A 45 16.85 6.52 27.99
CA ARG A 45 16.31 5.17 28.04
C ARG A 45 17.23 4.25 27.26
N SER A 46 17.85 3.32 27.99
CA SER A 46 18.46 2.12 27.42
C SER A 46 17.36 1.30 26.73
N GLY A 47 16.99 1.69 25.52
CA GLY A 47 16.07 0.94 24.68
C GLY A 47 16.86 -0.14 23.96
N THR A 48 16.60 -1.40 24.29
CA THR A 48 16.95 -2.48 23.38
C THR A 48 16.18 -2.21 22.09
N ASP A 49 16.87 -1.81 21.01
CA ASP A 49 16.30 -1.80 19.67
C ASP A 49 15.80 -3.21 19.38
N ARG A 50 14.50 -3.41 19.59
CA ARG A 50 13.81 -4.58 19.05
C ARG A 50 13.59 -4.23 17.60
N PRO A 51 14.22 -4.93 16.64
CA PRO A 51 13.81 -4.82 15.26
C PRO A 51 12.34 -5.28 15.22
N VAL A 52 11.43 -4.31 15.16
CA VAL A 52 10.06 -4.59 14.76
C VAL A 52 10.18 -4.93 13.29
N LEU A 53 10.28 -6.22 13.00
CA LEU A 53 9.96 -6.74 11.68
C LEU A 53 8.49 -6.36 11.46
N SER A 54 8.24 -5.14 11.00
CA SER A 54 6.95 -4.82 10.41
C SER A 54 6.84 -5.80 9.26
N THR A 55 5.89 -6.72 9.35
CA THR A 55 5.44 -7.45 8.18
C THR A 55 4.94 -6.38 7.21
N THR A 56 5.84 -5.85 6.39
CA THR A 56 5.49 -5.05 5.22
C THR A 56 4.62 -6.00 4.42
N ARG A 57 3.31 -5.79 4.56
CA ARG A 57 2.28 -6.78 4.25
C ARG A 57 2.43 -7.16 2.80
N VAL A 58 2.79 -8.42 2.55
CA VAL A 58 2.70 -9.04 1.22
C VAL A 58 1.35 -8.61 0.62
N GLY A 59 1.40 -7.80 -0.45
CA GLY A 59 0.21 -7.26 -1.11
C GLY A 59 -0.08 -5.77 -0.94
N GLN A 60 0.64 -5.01 -0.12
CA GLN A 60 0.43 -3.55 -0.03
C GLN A 60 0.83 -2.82 -1.32
N ASP A 61 1.98 -3.18 -1.91
CA ASP A 61 2.42 -2.61 -3.19
C ASP A 61 1.52 -3.03 -4.34
N PHE A 62 1.03 -4.28 -4.31
CA PHE A 62 0.04 -4.77 -5.26
C PHE A 62 -1.25 -3.97 -5.14
N PHE A 63 -1.81 -3.83 -3.93
CA PHE A 63 -3.02 -3.04 -3.67
C PHE A 63 -2.85 -1.60 -4.17
N ARG A 64 -1.75 -0.94 -3.79
CA ARG A 64 -1.45 0.41 -4.25
C ARG A 64 -1.42 0.49 -5.77
N SER A 65 -0.69 -0.41 -6.42
CA SER A 65 -0.53 -0.42 -7.88
C SER A 65 -1.86 -0.68 -8.58
N ALA A 66 -2.64 -1.65 -8.11
CA ALA A 66 -3.94 -2.00 -8.65
C ALA A 66 -4.95 -0.84 -8.51
N VAL A 67 -5.01 -0.20 -7.35
CA VAL A 67 -5.87 0.97 -7.11
C VAL A 67 -5.45 2.11 -8.03
N LEU A 68 -4.18 2.51 -8.04
CA LEU A 68 -3.74 3.63 -8.88
C LEU A 68 -3.97 3.35 -10.37
N SER A 69 -3.74 2.12 -10.83
CA SER A 69 -4.02 1.72 -12.22
C SER A 69 -5.50 1.85 -12.58
N SER A 70 -6.42 1.52 -11.65
CA SER A 70 -7.86 1.64 -11.83
C SER A 70 -8.33 3.09 -12.04
N TYR A 71 -7.59 4.06 -11.48
CA TYR A 71 -7.86 5.48 -11.63
C TYR A 71 -6.94 6.17 -12.67
N ASN A 72 -6.26 5.40 -13.53
CA ASN A 72 -5.30 5.93 -14.51
C ASN A 72 -4.20 6.82 -13.88
N TYR A 73 -3.77 6.48 -12.66
CA TYR A 73 -2.83 7.26 -11.86
C TYR A 73 -3.28 8.71 -11.66
N ARG A 74 -4.57 8.91 -11.33
CA ARG A 74 -5.16 10.22 -11.02
C ARG A 74 -5.95 10.18 -9.72
N CYS A 75 -5.88 11.29 -8.98
CA CYS A 75 -6.76 11.49 -7.84
C CYS A 75 -8.22 11.55 -8.30
N CYS A 76 -9.11 10.78 -7.67
CA CYS A 76 -10.52 10.71 -8.05
C CYS A 76 -11.31 12.00 -7.78
N ILE A 77 -10.80 12.90 -6.92
CA ILE A 77 -11.44 14.19 -6.60
C ILE A 77 -10.86 15.33 -7.44
N THR A 78 -9.52 15.46 -7.45
CA THR A 78 -8.85 16.63 -8.06
C THR A 78 -8.33 16.39 -9.47
N GLY A 79 -8.25 15.12 -9.92
CA GLY A 79 -7.63 14.75 -11.19
C GLY A 79 -6.10 14.86 -11.22
N LEU A 80 -5.46 15.21 -10.08
CA LEU A 80 -4.01 15.29 -9.94
C LEU A 80 -3.37 13.99 -10.40
N SER A 81 -2.42 14.06 -11.34
CA SER A 81 -1.81 12.90 -11.99
C SER A 81 -0.33 12.72 -11.67
N VAL A 82 0.11 13.15 -10.49
CA VAL A 82 1.49 13.03 -10.04
C VAL A 82 1.58 11.81 -9.11
N PRO A 83 2.07 10.64 -9.56
CA PRO A 83 1.95 9.38 -8.82
C PRO A 83 2.58 9.41 -7.43
N ARG A 84 3.65 10.19 -7.25
CA ARG A 84 4.33 10.39 -5.95
C ARG A 84 3.47 11.10 -4.91
N LEU A 85 2.45 11.84 -5.36
CA LEU A 85 1.51 12.56 -4.49
C LEU A 85 0.19 11.81 -4.31
N LEU A 86 0.06 10.64 -4.93
CA LEU A 86 -1.12 9.80 -4.83
C LEU A 86 -0.96 8.75 -3.74
N ILE A 87 -2.05 8.52 -3.03
CA ILE A 87 -2.21 7.55 -1.97
C ILE A 87 -3.38 6.63 -2.36
N ALA A 88 -3.22 5.34 -2.09
CA ALA A 88 -4.28 4.35 -2.23
C ALA A 88 -4.93 4.17 -0.85
N SER A 89 -6.01 4.92 -0.60
CA SER A 89 -6.74 4.90 0.67
C SER A 89 -7.73 3.74 0.71
N HIS A 90 -7.86 3.06 1.85
CA HIS A 90 -8.89 2.04 2.05
C HIS A 90 -10.25 2.68 2.36
N ILE A 91 -11.33 2.21 1.73
CA ILE A 91 -12.70 2.65 2.04
C ILE A 91 -13.15 2.04 3.37
N ILE A 92 -12.97 0.73 3.52
CA ILE A 92 -13.18 0.00 4.77
C ILE A 92 -11.83 -0.13 5.48
N PRO A 93 -11.68 0.39 6.71
CA PRO A 93 -10.43 0.35 7.45
C PRO A 93 -9.83 -1.05 7.53
N TRP A 94 -8.51 -1.14 7.37
CA TRP A 94 -7.76 -2.39 7.33
C TRP A 94 -8.03 -3.36 8.49
N ARG A 95 -8.37 -2.81 9.67
CA ARG A 95 -8.63 -3.58 10.89
C ARG A 95 -9.98 -4.30 10.87
N LEU A 96 -10.96 -3.79 10.11
CA LEU A 96 -12.35 -4.26 10.17
C LEU A 96 -12.65 -5.39 9.20
N ASN A 97 -11.93 -5.50 8.08
CA ASN A 97 -12.20 -6.52 7.07
C ASN A 97 -10.90 -7.10 6.53
N GLN A 98 -10.62 -8.36 6.85
CA GLN A 98 -9.38 -9.02 6.43
C GLN A 98 -9.40 -9.43 4.96
N GLU A 99 -10.54 -9.90 4.46
CA GLU A 99 -10.71 -10.37 3.08
C GLU A 99 -10.58 -9.23 2.06
N ASN A 100 -10.94 -8.00 2.45
CA ASN A 100 -10.91 -6.83 1.56
C ASN A 100 -9.61 -6.00 1.66
N ARG A 101 -8.56 -6.55 2.26
CA ARG A 101 -7.27 -5.86 2.46
C ARG A 101 -6.53 -5.56 1.16
N VAL A 102 -6.53 -6.54 0.27
CA VAL A 102 -5.85 -6.48 -1.03
C VAL A 102 -6.83 -6.30 -2.20
N ASN A 103 -8.14 -6.20 -1.92
CA ASN A 103 -9.16 -5.98 -2.94
C ASN A 103 -9.10 -4.53 -3.46
N PRO A 104 -8.71 -4.28 -4.73
CA PRO A 104 -8.62 -2.93 -5.28
C PRO A 104 -9.95 -2.18 -5.30
N GLY A 105 -11.09 -2.89 -5.28
CA GLY A 105 -12.41 -2.28 -5.16
C GLY A 105 -12.65 -1.61 -3.81
N ASN A 106 -11.87 -1.94 -2.78
CA ASN A 106 -11.87 -1.27 -1.48
C ASN A 106 -10.88 -0.08 -1.43
N GLY A 107 -10.39 0.39 -2.58
CA GLY A 107 -9.37 1.42 -2.66
C GLY A 107 -9.79 2.67 -3.44
N LEU A 108 -9.38 3.84 -2.94
CA LEU A 108 -9.52 5.13 -3.62
C LEU A 108 -8.14 5.71 -3.94
N SER A 109 -7.98 6.26 -5.15
CA SER A 109 -6.80 7.09 -5.46
C SER A 109 -7.04 8.53 -5.00
N LEU A 110 -6.39 8.93 -3.91
CA LEU A 110 -6.50 10.26 -3.33
C LEU A 110 -5.15 10.97 -3.35
N ASN A 111 -5.16 12.30 -3.28
CA ASN A 111 -3.94 13.03 -2.92
C ASN A 111 -3.79 13.08 -1.40
N ALA A 112 -2.60 13.40 -0.92
CA ALA A 112 -2.28 13.41 0.52
C ALA A 112 -3.23 14.26 1.39
N LEU A 113 -3.82 15.33 0.83
CA LEU A 113 -4.72 16.20 1.58
C LEU A 113 -6.12 15.58 1.73
N HIS A 114 -6.63 14.97 0.67
CA HIS A 114 -7.95 14.32 0.72
C HIS A 114 -7.91 13.00 1.47
N ASP A 115 -6.80 12.26 1.35
CA ASP A 115 -6.54 11.05 2.12
C ASP A 115 -6.62 11.34 3.64
N LYS A 116 -5.84 12.31 4.13
CA LYS A 116 -5.89 12.74 5.54
C LYS A 116 -7.23 13.30 6.00
N ALA A 117 -8.06 13.81 5.08
CA ALA A 117 -9.39 14.30 5.41
C ALA A 117 -10.44 13.18 5.46
N PHE A 118 -10.12 12.02 4.87
CA PHE A 118 -11.02 10.88 4.72
C PHE A 118 -10.73 9.74 5.72
N ASP A 119 -9.45 9.40 5.93
CA ASP A 119 -8.97 8.29 6.78
C ASP A 119 -9.31 8.44 8.28
#